data_AF-A0A944E6P1-F1
#
_entry.id   AF-A0A944E6P1-F1
#
_cell.length_a   1.000
_cell.length_b   1.000
_cell.length_c   1.000
_cell.angle_alpha   90.00
_cell.angle_beta   90.00
_cell.angle_gamma   90.00
#
_symmetry.space_group_name_H-M   'P 1'
#
loop_
_entity.id
_entity.type
_entity.pdbx_description
1 polymer ?
#
loop_
_entity_poly.entity_id
_entity_poly.type
_entity_poly.pdbx_seq_one_letter_code
_entity_poly.pdbx_strand_id
1 'polypeptide(L)'
;MSSENGRSGSGEASAGEPQGAEQLALIRETVRQAKVPRAKPRTWRGAALAEELPVARVLVDKGLIHLDQYFDYAVPAAMDAEARPGARVRVRFGARVVAKGRREGGELHNGFIVERLAESDYRGPLAPIAQVLSPEPVLGPGLLSLCRAVADRYAGTLADVVQLAVPPRRARAEAAASPPPLPPP
;
A
#
# COMPACT_ATOMS: atom_id res chain seq x y z
N MET A 1 23.62 -61.12 -37.36
CA MET A 1 22.95 -61.13 -38.68
C MET A 1 22.18 -59.82 -38.76
N SER A 2 22.85 -58.78 -39.29
CA SER A 2 22.65 -58.27 -40.67
C SER A 2 21.53 -57.22 -40.66
N SER A 3 21.60 -56.01 -41.22
CA SER A 3 22.54 -55.25 -42.06
C SER A 3 21.81 -53.89 -42.26
N GLU A 4 22.38 -52.73 -41.96
CA GLU A 4 23.18 -51.85 -42.84
C GLU A 4 22.44 -51.22 -44.04
N ASN A 5 22.80 -49.94 -44.28
CA ASN A 5 22.47 -48.98 -45.36
C ASN A 5 21.31 -47.99 -45.09
N GLY A 6 21.48 -46.66 -45.11
CA GLY A 6 22.56 -45.81 -45.59
C GLY A 6 22.06 -44.91 -46.73
N ARG A 7 21.91 -43.61 -46.50
CA ARG A 7 22.27 -42.57 -47.48
C ARG A 7 22.22 -41.15 -46.91
N SER A 8 23.26 -40.42 -47.28
CA SER A 8 23.55 -39.02 -47.07
C SER A 8 22.58 -38.09 -47.79
N GLY A 9 22.32 -36.94 -47.17
CA GLY A 9 21.67 -35.78 -47.79
C GLY A 9 22.25 -34.52 -47.17
N SER A 10 23.20 -33.91 -47.87
CA SER A 10 23.74 -32.57 -47.63
C SER A 10 22.63 -31.52 -47.65
N GLY A 11 22.55 -30.71 -46.60
CA GLY A 11 21.70 -29.53 -46.54
C GLY A 11 22.26 -28.55 -45.52
N GLU A 12 23.05 -27.59 -46.00
CA GLU A 12 23.34 -26.36 -45.28
C GLU A 12 22.02 -25.65 -44.94
N ALA A 13 21.75 -25.42 -43.66
CA ALA A 13 20.74 -24.47 -43.23
C ALA A 13 21.13 -23.93 -41.85
N SER A 14 21.73 -22.75 -41.89
CA SER A 14 21.76 -21.70 -40.86
C SER A 14 21.63 -22.15 -39.40
N ALA A 15 22.69 -21.88 -38.62
CA ALA A 15 22.61 -21.72 -37.18
C ALA A 15 21.49 -20.71 -36.85
N GLY A 16 20.29 -21.23 -36.59
CA GLY A 16 19.18 -20.45 -36.08
C GLY A 16 19.50 -20.07 -34.65
N GLU A 17 19.99 -18.85 -34.47
CA GLU A 17 20.03 -18.22 -33.16
C GLU A 17 18.65 -18.37 -32.52
N PRO A 18 18.57 -18.79 -31.25
CA PRO A 18 17.29 -19.04 -30.61
C PRO A 18 16.55 -17.69 -30.50
N GLN A 19 15.57 -17.46 -31.37
CA GLN A 19 14.68 -16.29 -31.37
C GLN A 19 14.00 -16.07 -30.00
N GLY A 20 13.91 -17.11 -29.16
CA GLY A 20 13.48 -17.00 -27.78
C GLY A 20 14.44 -16.22 -26.86
N ALA A 21 15.75 -16.22 -27.14
CA ALA A 21 16.74 -15.49 -26.35
C ALA A 21 16.65 -13.98 -26.57
N GLU A 22 16.37 -13.55 -27.80
CA GLU A 22 16.15 -12.14 -28.14
C GLU A 22 14.85 -11.61 -27.54
N GLN A 23 13.79 -12.41 -27.59
CA GLN A 23 12.52 -12.08 -26.95
C GLN A 23 12.65 -11.99 -25.42
N LEU A 24 13.46 -12.87 -24.81
CA LEU A 24 13.78 -12.79 -23.37
C LEU A 24 14.68 -11.60 -23.03
N ALA A 25 15.57 -11.17 -23.93
CA ALA A 25 16.41 -9.99 -23.76
C ALA A 25 15.57 -8.70 -23.78
N LEU A 26 14.64 -8.58 -24.74
CA LEU A 26 13.68 -7.47 -24.83
C LEU A 26 12.77 -7.39 -23.60
N ILE A 27 12.28 -8.54 -23.10
CA ILE A 27 11.50 -8.58 -21.85
C ILE A 27 12.36 -8.16 -20.65
N ARG A 28 13.61 -8.61 -20.55
CA ARG A 28 14.53 -8.21 -19.47
C ARG A 28 14.85 -6.72 -19.49
N GLU A 29 15.03 -6.14 -20.67
CA GLU A 29 15.32 -4.71 -20.84
C GLU A 29 14.11 -3.85 -20.49
N THR A 30 12.90 -4.26 -20.92
CA THR A 30 11.63 -3.62 -20.55
C THR A 30 11.38 -3.71 -19.05
N VAL A 31 11.67 -4.86 -18.41
CA VAL A 31 11.57 -5.05 -16.96
C VAL A 31 12.62 -4.23 -16.20
N ARG A 32 13.80 -3.99 -16.78
CA ARG A 32 14.86 -3.15 -16.21
C ARG A 32 14.53 -1.67 -16.28
N GLN A 33 13.91 -1.20 -17.36
CA GLN A 33 13.43 0.18 -17.51
C GLN A 33 12.16 0.47 -16.68
N ALA A 34 11.29 -0.52 -16.47
CA ALA A 34 10.10 -0.40 -15.62
C ALA A 34 10.39 -0.45 -14.10
N LYS A 35 11.64 -0.70 -13.69
CA LYS A 35 12.07 -0.59 -12.29
C LYS A 35 12.38 0.86 -11.94
N VAL A 36 11.34 1.70 -11.88
CA VAL A 36 11.38 2.77 -10.87
C VAL A 36 11.51 2.04 -9.52
N PRO A 37 12.55 2.29 -8.72
CA PRO A 37 12.70 1.61 -7.46
C PRO A 37 11.45 1.90 -6.62
N ARG A 38 10.57 0.90 -6.46
CA ARG A 38 9.50 0.96 -5.46
C ARG A 38 10.20 1.27 -4.15
N ALA A 39 9.95 2.46 -3.62
CA ALA A 39 10.55 2.91 -2.38
C ALA A 39 10.35 1.80 -1.34
N LYS A 40 11.43 1.12 -0.95
CA LYS A 40 11.38 0.21 0.20
C LYS A 40 10.80 1.06 1.34
N PRO A 41 9.81 0.56 2.11
CA PRO A 41 9.23 1.32 3.20
C PRO A 41 10.39 1.78 4.06
N ARG A 42 10.67 3.08 4.01
CA ARG A 42 11.82 3.67 4.69
C ARG A 42 11.59 3.34 6.16
N THR A 43 12.60 2.81 6.83
CA THR A 43 12.53 2.74 8.28
C THR A 43 12.63 4.18 8.75
N TRP A 44 11.49 4.85 8.97
CA TRP A 44 11.39 6.24 9.45
C TRP A 44 11.86 6.40 10.90
N ARG A 45 12.88 5.63 11.29
CA ARG A 45 13.53 5.71 12.59
C ARG A 45 14.19 7.07 12.74
N GLY A 46 13.78 7.83 13.74
CA GLY A 46 14.36 9.14 14.05
C GLY A 46 14.08 10.21 13.00
N ALA A 47 13.07 10.03 12.16
CA ALA A 47 12.65 11.06 11.23
C ALA A 47 11.97 12.22 11.96
N ALA A 48 12.20 13.45 11.51
CA ALA A 48 11.44 14.60 11.96
C ALA A 48 9.95 14.37 11.71
N LEU A 49 9.12 14.74 12.69
CA LEU A 49 7.67 14.71 12.57
C LEU A 49 7.16 15.96 11.88
N ALA A 50 5.95 15.90 11.33
CA ALA A 50 5.26 17.08 10.82
C ALA A 50 5.15 18.16 11.91
N GLU A 51 5.28 19.42 11.52
CA GLU A 51 5.21 20.55 12.46
C GLU A 51 3.78 20.76 12.95
N GLU A 52 2.81 20.62 12.05
CA GLU A 52 1.39 20.73 12.36
C GLU A 52 0.72 19.35 12.39
N LEU A 53 -0.10 19.14 13.42
CA LEU A 53 -0.89 17.92 13.60
C LEU A 53 -0.05 16.63 13.40
N PRO A 54 1.04 16.41 14.16
CA PRO A 54 2.01 15.33 13.93
C PRO A 54 1.46 13.91 14.10
N VAL A 55 0.21 13.76 14.54
CA VAL A 55 -0.43 12.48 14.77
C VAL A 55 -1.50 12.24 13.70
N ALA A 56 -1.56 11.03 13.17
CA ALA A 56 -2.64 10.56 12.32
C ALA A 56 -3.37 9.43 13.03
N ARG A 57 -4.68 9.56 13.16
CA ARG A 57 -5.55 8.47 13.60
C ARG A 57 -5.93 7.65 12.38
N VAL A 58 -5.64 6.35 12.43
CA VAL A 58 -5.74 5.45 11.27
C VAL A 58 -6.71 4.31 11.56
N LEU A 59 -7.65 4.09 10.64
CA LEU A 59 -8.38 2.84 10.52
C LEU A 59 -7.46 1.82 9.85
N VAL A 60 -7.02 0.80 10.59
CA VAL A 60 -6.19 -0.27 10.05
C VAL A 60 -7.07 -1.32 9.40
N ASP A 61 -6.66 -1.78 8.22
CA ASP A 61 -7.41 -2.74 7.40
C ASP A 61 -7.32 -4.17 7.97
N LYS A 62 -7.95 -4.39 9.14
CA LYS A 62 -7.92 -5.65 9.88
C LYS A 62 -9.23 -5.89 10.63
N GLY A 63 -10.10 -6.70 10.05
CA GLY A 63 -11.46 -6.99 10.54
C GLY A 63 -11.58 -7.93 11.74
N LEU A 64 -10.74 -7.78 12.76
CA LEU A 64 -10.93 -8.51 14.02
C LEU A 64 -11.78 -7.64 14.95
N ILE A 65 -12.85 -8.21 15.53
CA ILE A 65 -13.81 -7.47 16.38
C ILE A 65 -13.12 -6.73 17.53
N HIS A 66 -12.14 -7.35 18.20
CA HIS A 66 -11.38 -6.73 19.29
C HIS A 66 -10.41 -5.61 18.82
N LEU A 67 -10.31 -5.39 17.51
CA LEU A 67 -9.50 -4.34 16.88
C LEU A 67 -10.37 -3.33 16.13
N ASP A 68 -11.69 -3.32 16.33
CA ASP A 68 -12.62 -2.37 15.70
C ASP A 68 -12.53 -0.97 16.33
N GLN A 69 -11.34 -0.38 16.22
CA GLN A 69 -11.01 0.93 16.75
C GLN A 69 -9.96 1.59 15.84
N TYR A 70 -9.72 2.87 16.10
CA TYR A 70 -8.64 3.58 15.44
C TYR A 70 -7.33 3.47 16.20
N PHE A 71 -6.22 3.62 15.47
CA PHE A 71 -4.88 3.56 16.02
C PHE A 71 -4.10 4.80 15.63
N ASP A 72 -3.43 5.41 16.61
CA ASP A 72 -2.65 6.62 16.39
C ASP A 72 -1.25 6.28 15.89
N TYR A 73 -0.80 7.02 14.88
CA TYR A 73 0.51 6.91 14.25
C TYR A 73 1.17 8.29 14.17
N ALA A 74 2.48 8.32 14.27
CA ALA A 74 3.27 9.51 14.01
C ALA A 74 3.34 9.79 12.49
N VAL A 75 3.23 11.05 12.10
CA VAL A 75 3.38 11.50 10.71
C VAL A 75 4.80 12.05 10.51
N PRO A 76 5.65 11.40 9.71
CA PRO A 76 6.93 11.99 9.32
C PRO A 76 6.73 13.28 8.52
N ALA A 77 7.56 14.28 8.73
CA ALA A 77 7.51 15.59 8.03
C ALA A 77 7.50 15.44 6.51
N ALA A 78 8.26 14.46 5.99
CA ALA A 78 8.33 14.17 4.55
C ALA A 78 7.01 13.69 3.94
N MET A 79 6.02 13.30 4.76
CA MET A 79 4.69 12.85 4.32
C MET A 79 3.59 13.84 4.69
N ASP A 80 3.93 14.98 5.30
CA ASP A 80 2.95 15.86 5.93
C ASP A 80 1.85 16.32 4.96
N ALA A 81 2.25 16.84 3.80
CA ALA A 81 1.34 17.35 2.78
C ALA A 81 0.43 16.25 2.14
N GLU A 82 0.88 15.00 2.15
CA GLU A 82 0.18 13.85 1.56
C GLU A 82 -0.72 13.13 2.57
N ALA A 83 -0.35 13.14 3.85
CA ALA A 83 -1.04 12.44 4.93
C ALA A 83 -2.31 13.19 5.38
N ARG A 84 -3.30 13.26 4.48
CA ARG A 84 -4.59 13.92 4.67
C ARG A 84 -5.66 12.95 5.17
N PRO A 85 -6.70 13.42 5.89
CA PRO A 85 -7.89 12.62 6.16
C PRO A 85 -8.48 12.01 4.88
N GLY A 86 -8.87 10.74 4.96
CA GLY A 86 -9.36 9.92 3.84
C GLY A 86 -8.27 9.27 2.98
N ALA A 87 -7.00 9.65 3.13
CA ALA A 87 -5.90 9.12 2.34
C ALA A 87 -5.57 7.67 2.71
N ARG A 88 -5.19 6.88 1.69
CA ARG A 88 -4.73 5.50 1.89
C ARG A 88 -3.28 5.49 2.38
N VAL A 89 -3.02 4.74 3.43
CA VAL A 89 -1.69 4.59 4.03
C VAL A 89 -1.30 3.13 4.19
N ARG A 90 -0.02 2.92 4.45
CA ARG A 90 0.53 1.66 4.93
C ARG A 90 1.21 1.90 6.27
N VAL A 91 0.90 1.05 7.22
CA VAL A 91 1.36 1.16 8.61
C VAL A 91 1.88 -0.18 9.12
N ARG A 92 2.78 -0.15 10.11
CA ARG A 92 3.22 -1.37 10.81
C ARG A 92 2.28 -1.64 11.98
N PHE A 93 1.56 -2.75 11.94
CA PHE A 93 0.61 -3.14 12.98
C PHE A 93 1.08 -4.38 13.74
N GLY A 94 0.75 -4.48 15.02
CA GLY A 94 1.18 -5.58 15.89
C GLY A 94 2.63 -5.49 16.38
N ALA A 95 3.27 -4.32 16.25
CA ALA A 95 4.61 -4.08 16.78
C ALA A 95 4.58 -3.99 18.32
N ARG A 96 5.59 -4.59 18.97
CA ARG A 96 5.74 -4.59 20.44
C ARG A 96 6.66 -3.45 20.87
N VAL A 97 6.42 -2.91 22.07
CA VAL A 97 7.36 -1.95 22.68
C VAL A 97 8.55 -2.73 23.23
N VAL A 98 9.75 -2.43 22.74
CA VAL A 98 11.00 -3.01 23.24
C VAL A 98 11.63 -2.15 24.32
N ALA A 99 12.57 -2.70 25.09
CA ALA A 99 13.23 -2.06 26.24
C ALA A 99 13.81 -0.65 25.94
N LYS A 100 14.12 -0.34 24.68
CA LYS A 100 14.55 0.99 24.23
C LYS A 100 13.39 1.99 24.05
N GLY A 101 12.22 1.72 24.64
CA GLY A 101 11.06 2.62 24.60
C GLY A 101 10.48 2.83 23.20
N ARG A 102 10.60 1.85 22.30
CA ARG A 102 10.24 1.99 20.88
C ARG A 102 9.44 0.80 20.36
N ARG A 103 8.61 1.00 19.33
CA ARG A 103 7.88 -0.10 18.67
C ARG A 103 8.76 -0.83 17.65
N GLU A 104 8.84 -2.15 17.76
CA GLU A 104 9.55 -3.03 16.81
C GLU A 104 8.71 -4.21 16.36
N GLY A 105 9.00 -4.70 15.15
CA GLY A 105 8.28 -5.79 14.51
C GLY A 105 7.01 -5.33 13.80
N GLY A 106 5.99 -6.18 13.83
CA GLY A 106 4.72 -5.96 13.16
C GLY A 106 4.78 -6.16 11.65
N GLU A 107 3.61 -6.39 11.06
CA GLU A 107 3.41 -6.57 9.62
C GLU A 107 2.90 -5.27 9.00
N LEU A 108 3.14 -5.11 7.70
CA LEU A 108 2.61 -3.95 6.98
C LEU A 108 1.17 -4.20 6.58
N HIS A 109 0.27 -3.36 7.09
CA HIS A 109 -1.13 -3.35 6.74
C HIS A 109 -1.50 -2.07 6.03
N ASN A 110 -2.48 -2.15 5.13
CA ASN A 110 -3.10 -0.96 4.59
C ASN A 110 -4.01 -0.33 5.66
N GLY A 111 -4.42 0.90 5.42
CA GLY A 111 -5.37 1.61 6.25
C GLY A 111 -5.72 2.95 5.64
N PHE A 112 -6.55 3.70 6.36
CA PHE A 112 -7.00 5.03 5.98
C PHE A 112 -6.78 5.99 7.12
N ILE A 113 -6.26 7.18 6.84
CA ILE A 113 -6.23 8.26 7.82
C ILE A 113 -7.67 8.73 8.02
N VAL A 114 -8.14 8.72 9.27
CA VAL A 114 -9.47 9.21 9.64
C VAL A 114 -9.39 10.70 9.99
N GLU A 115 -8.36 11.08 10.75
CA GLU A 115 -8.11 12.46 11.16
C GLU A 115 -6.64 12.70 11.48
N ARG A 116 -6.25 13.98 11.52
CA ARG A 116 -4.93 14.48 11.94
C ARG A 116 -5.09 15.24 13.26
N LEU A 117 -4.23 14.97 14.23
CA LEU A 117 -4.32 15.46 15.60
C LEU A 117 -3.00 16.12 16.02
N ALA A 118 -3.09 17.14 16.89
CA ALA A 118 -1.92 17.76 17.49
C ALA A 118 -1.21 16.80 18.47
N GLU A 119 -1.98 16.04 19.23
CA GLU A 119 -1.51 15.13 20.27
C GLU A 119 -2.30 13.82 20.26
N SER A 120 -1.76 12.80 20.92
CA SER A 120 -2.37 11.47 21.05
C SER A 120 -2.55 11.14 22.52
N ASP A 121 -3.70 10.57 22.89
CA ASP A 121 -3.96 10.09 24.25
C ASP A 121 -3.10 8.85 24.61
N TYR A 122 -2.56 8.15 23.61
CA TYR A 122 -1.64 7.05 23.81
C TYR A 122 -0.29 7.54 24.36
N ARG A 123 0.01 7.16 25.60
CA ARG A 123 1.25 7.56 26.31
C ARG A 123 2.51 6.81 25.87
N GLY A 124 2.37 5.80 25.01
CA GLY A 124 3.50 5.02 24.52
C GLY A 124 4.10 5.59 23.23
N PRO A 125 5.19 4.98 22.72
CA PRO A 125 5.81 5.41 21.47
C PRO A 125 4.89 5.13 20.28
N LEU A 126 4.55 6.17 19.52
CA LEU A 126 3.81 6.03 18.27
C LEU A 126 4.68 5.38 17.19
N ALA A 127 4.08 4.47 16.43
CA ALA A 127 4.72 3.99 15.22
C ALA A 127 4.59 5.07 14.12
N PRO A 128 5.63 5.33 13.31
CA PRO A 128 5.48 6.23 12.18
C PRO A 128 4.65 5.57 11.07
N ILE A 129 3.90 6.37 10.32
CA ILE A 129 3.33 5.94 9.04
C ILE A 129 4.47 5.42 8.16
N ALA A 130 4.32 4.22 7.60
CA ALA A 130 5.37 3.64 6.78
C ALA A 130 5.37 4.25 5.38
N GLN A 131 4.18 4.54 4.84
CA GLN A 131 3.98 5.11 3.52
C GLN A 131 2.57 5.70 3.37
N VAL A 132 2.45 6.88 2.74
CA VAL A 132 1.18 7.32 2.12
C VAL A 132 1.12 6.71 0.73
N LEU A 133 0.08 5.92 0.46
CA LEU A 133 -0.08 5.20 -0.81
C LEU A 133 -0.68 6.09 -1.89
N SER A 134 -1.59 6.99 -1.49
CA SER A 134 -2.22 7.99 -2.33
C SER A 134 -2.81 9.09 -1.45
N PRO A 135 -2.58 10.38 -1.78
CA PRO A 135 -3.17 11.51 -1.08
C PRO A 135 -4.67 11.69 -1.39
N GLU A 136 -5.23 10.92 -2.34
CA GLU A 136 -6.64 11.00 -2.72
C GLU A 136 -7.56 10.60 -1.54
N PRO A 137 -8.48 11.48 -1.11
CA PRO A 137 -9.33 11.26 0.06
C PRO A 137 -10.53 10.38 -0.27
N VAL A 138 -10.28 9.09 -0.44
CA VAL A 138 -11.31 8.11 -0.85
C VAL A 138 -12.26 7.70 0.28
N LEU A 139 -11.84 7.84 1.54
CA LEU A 139 -12.68 7.58 2.71
C LEU A 139 -13.09 8.91 3.33
N GLY A 140 -14.04 9.60 2.70
CA GLY A 140 -14.58 10.85 3.21
C GLY A 140 -15.44 10.66 4.48
N PRO A 141 -15.73 11.74 5.22
CA PRO A 141 -16.43 11.67 6.52
C PRO A 141 -17.84 11.08 6.42
N GLY A 142 -18.58 11.39 5.35
CA GLY A 142 -19.92 10.83 5.12
C GLY A 142 -19.88 9.32 4.89
N LEU A 143 -18.93 8.84 4.07
CA LEU A 143 -18.74 7.41 3.83
C LEU A 143 -18.30 6.69 5.10
N LEU A 144 -17.36 7.26 5.85
CA LEU A 144 -16.92 6.73 7.13
C LEU A 144 -18.08 6.58 8.13
N SER A 145 -18.91 7.63 8.28
CA SER A 145 -20.08 7.61 9.16
C SER A 145 -21.09 6.54 8.74
N LEU A 146 -21.36 6.42 7.43
CA LEU A 146 -22.22 5.37 6.89
C LEU A 146 -21.66 3.98 7.17
N CYS A 147 -20.39 3.74 6.88
CA CYS A 147 -19.74 2.46 7.13
C CYS A 147 -19.76 2.09 8.62
N ARG A 148 -19.55 3.06 9.52
CA ARG A 148 -19.65 2.85 10.98
C ARG A 148 -21.06 2.45 11.39
N ALA A 149 -22.08 3.17 10.91
CA ALA A 149 -23.47 2.85 11.21
C ALA A 149 -23.86 1.44 10.72
N VAL A 150 -23.36 1.02 9.55
CA VAL A 150 -23.55 -0.35 9.04
C VAL A 150 -22.83 -1.36 9.93
N ALA A 151 -21.57 -1.14 10.29
CA ALA A 151 -20.82 -2.04 11.18
C ALA A 151 -21.53 -2.22 12.52
N ASP A 152 -21.98 -1.12 13.14
CA ASP A 152 -22.74 -1.12 14.41
C ASP A 152 -24.07 -1.88 14.28
N ARG A 153 -24.81 -1.65 13.19
CA ARG A 153 -26.11 -2.27 12.96
C ARG A 153 -26.03 -3.78 12.80
N TYR A 154 -24.97 -4.28 12.17
CA TYR A 154 -24.79 -5.69 11.83
C TYR A 154 -23.77 -6.42 12.70
N ALA A 155 -23.28 -5.78 13.78
CA ALA A 155 -22.24 -6.32 14.67
C ALA A 155 -20.98 -6.77 13.90
N GLY A 156 -20.63 -6.05 12.83
CA GLY A 156 -19.42 -6.25 12.04
C GLY A 156 -18.31 -5.29 12.44
N THR A 157 -17.15 -5.37 11.78
CA THR A 157 -16.08 -4.38 11.95
C THR A 157 -16.16 -3.27 10.92
N LEU A 158 -15.76 -2.06 11.29
CA LEU A 158 -15.66 -0.94 10.36
C LEU A 158 -14.67 -1.25 9.23
N ALA A 159 -13.57 -1.93 9.52
CA ALA A 159 -12.58 -2.31 8.53
C ALA A 159 -13.19 -3.18 7.41
N ASP A 160 -13.97 -4.21 7.75
CA ASP A 160 -14.60 -5.08 6.76
C ASP A 160 -15.62 -4.33 5.89
N VAL A 161 -16.43 -3.46 6.50
CA VAL A 161 -17.41 -2.65 5.77
C VAL A 161 -16.71 -1.67 4.83
N VAL A 162 -15.62 -1.03 5.27
CA VAL A 162 -14.83 -0.11 4.43
C VAL A 162 -14.17 -0.85 3.27
N GLN A 163 -13.69 -2.08 3.44
CA GLN A 163 -13.15 -2.87 2.32
C GLN A 163 -14.18 -3.15 1.21
N LEU A 164 -15.46 -3.31 1.58
CA LEU A 164 -16.54 -3.50 0.62
C LEU A 164 -16.97 -2.18 -0.03
N ALA A 165 -16.94 -1.09 0.73
CA ALA A 165 -17.37 0.23 0.26
C ALA A 165 -16.32 0.95 -0.60
N VAL A 166 -15.03 0.75 -0.30
CA VAL A 166 -13.92 1.44 -0.95
C VAL A 166 -13.22 0.48 -1.92
N PRO A 167 -13.26 0.74 -3.24
CA PRO A 167 -12.62 -0.13 -4.21
C PRO A 167 -11.12 -0.32 -3.97
N PRO A 168 -10.55 -1.47 -4.35
CA PRO A 168 -9.11 -1.70 -4.31
C PRO A 168 -8.35 -0.64 -5.11
N ARG A 169 -7.24 -0.18 -4.56
CA ARG A 169 -6.38 0.84 -5.16
C ARG A 169 -5.91 0.46 -6.58
N ARG A 170 -6.00 1.42 -7.51
CA ARG A 170 -5.42 1.33 -8.87
C ARG A 170 -4.44 2.48 -9.10
N ALA A 171 -3.14 2.22 -8.85
CA ALA A 171 -2.10 3.25 -8.84
C ALA A 171 -1.99 4.09 -10.13
N ARG A 172 -2.23 3.50 -11.31
CA ARG A 172 -2.21 4.24 -12.58
C ARG A 172 -3.38 5.20 -12.70
N ALA A 173 -4.56 4.81 -12.24
CA ALA A 173 -5.75 5.65 -12.30
C ALA A 173 -5.61 6.85 -11.35
N GLU A 174 -5.06 6.62 -10.15
CA GLU A 174 -4.83 7.68 -9.16
C GLU A 174 -3.71 8.66 -9.53
N ALA A 175 -2.86 8.33 -10.52
CA ALA A 175 -1.85 9.26 -11.03
C ALA A 175 -2.43 10.27 -12.04
N ALA A 176 -3.60 9.97 -12.61
CA ALA A 176 -4.33 10.91 -13.45
C ALA A 176 -5.13 11.89 -12.58
N ALA A 177 -5.26 13.13 -13.03
CA ALA A 177 -6.12 14.10 -12.35
C ALA A 177 -7.57 13.62 -12.38
N SER A 178 -8.23 13.60 -11.22
CA SER A 178 -9.66 13.34 -11.13
C SER A 178 -10.43 14.46 -11.87
N PRO A 179 -11.47 14.11 -12.66
CA PRO A 179 -12.36 15.11 -13.22
C PRO A 179 -13.08 15.87 -12.09
N PRO A 180 -13.52 17.12 -12.34
CA PRO A 180 -14.28 17.86 -11.34
C PRO A 180 -15.54 17.08 -10.94
N PRO A 181 -15.97 17.19 -9.67
CA PRO A 181 -17.20 16.53 -9.22
C PRO A 181 -18.38 17.00 -10.06
N LEU A 182 -19.31 16.09 -10.33
CA LEU A 182 -20.57 16.44 -10.99
C LEU A 182 -21.34 17.43 -10.13
N PRO A 183 -22.06 18.40 -10.73
CA PRO A 183 -22.92 19.29 -9.99
C PRO A 183 -23.98 18.47 -9.22
N PRO A 184 -24.41 18.96 -8.03
CA PRO A 184 -25.51 18.33 -7.31
C PRO A 184 -26.77 18.29 -8.19
N PRO A 185 -27.61 17.25 -8.02
CA PRO A 185 -28.88 17.14 -8.74
C PRO A 185 -29.86 18.28 -8.39
#